data_AF-A0A2R6VWX3-F1
#
_entry.id   AF-A0A2R6VWX3-F1
#
_cell.length_a   1.000
_cell.length_b   1.000
_cell.length_c   1.000
_cell.angle_alpha   90.00
_cell.angle_beta   90.00
_cell.angle_gamma   90.00
#
_symmetry.space_group_name_H-M   'P 1'
#
loop_
_entity.id
_entity.type
_entity.pdbx_description
1 polymer ?
#
loop_
_entity_poly.entity_id
_entity_poly.type
_entity_poly.pdbx_seq_one_letter_code
_entity_poly.pdbx_strand_id
1 'polypeptide(L)'
;MTQNDIAGQLFTFEYCNVKIKGKPGLKKTPQSLSCFDQTIPVAPGRRAGAHVRVKAKSSEVPYWSPNCEYRHKVARKFPKDYTKRGDGARIKSGELHKIVPKAEPPLAGAFKKRDNPPNSLFRKFYERGDLPLAVEHSGSKNVINWKVEVSKLDYHYYLPVFFDGIREKEEPYRFLAVKGVEDLLQACTLHLFLSIYLQAVFRSYEIGCELEYLAEYEL
;
A
#
# COMPACT_ATOMS: atom_id res chain seq x y z
N MET A 1 17.21 10.03 25.65
CA MET A 1 16.76 9.68 24.28
C MET A 1 16.13 10.93 23.69
N THR A 2 16.81 11.63 22.78
CA THR A 2 16.17 12.77 22.10
C THR A 2 15.05 12.21 21.23
N GLN A 3 13.86 12.78 21.37
CA GLN A 3 12.63 12.38 20.68
C GLN A 3 12.68 12.64 19.16
N ASN A 4 13.84 13.05 18.64
CA ASN A 4 14.06 13.64 17.32
C ASN A 4 14.79 12.72 16.32
N ASP A 5 15.10 11.47 16.70
CA ASP A 5 15.75 10.48 15.83
C ASP A 5 14.80 9.31 15.57
N ILE A 6 14.02 9.40 14.48
CA ILE A 6 13.03 8.40 14.06
C ILE A 6 13.76 7.19 13.49
N ALA A 7 14.73 7.41 12.60
CA ALA A 7 15.36 6.29 11.91
C ALA A 7 16.29 5.44 12.79
N GLY A 8 16.85 5.99 13.87
CA GLY A 8 17.60 5.23 14.86
C GLY A 8 16.76 4.21 15.64
N GLN A 9 15.43 4.33 15.63
CA GLN A 9 14.51 3.38 16.27
C GLN A 9 14.00 2.29 15.32
N LEU A 10 14.19 2.45 14.01
CA LEU A 10 13.63 1.54 12.99
C LEU A 10 14.13 0.11 13.16
N PHE A 11 15.43 -0.07 13.35
CA PHE A 11 16.05 -1.38 13.52
C PHE A 11 15.59 -2.05 14.82
N THR A 12 15.59 -1.31 15.93
CA THR A 12 15.19 -1.84 17.24
C THR A 12 13.71 -2.18 17.29
N PHE A 13 12.84 -1.41 16.65
CA PHE A 13 11.41 -1.72 16.56
C PHE A 13 11.13 -2.96 15.74
N GLU A 14 11.79 -3.13 14.60
CA GLU A 14 11.63 -4.35 13.79
C GLU A 14 12.17 -5.57 14.53
N TYR A 15 13.36 -5.46 15.11
CA TYR A 15 13.93 -6.51 15.93
C TYR A 15 13.00 -6.89 17.09
N CYS A 16 12.51 -5.92 17.86
CA CYS A 16 11.57 -6.15 18.95
C CYS A 16 10.27 -6.81 18.47
N ASN A 17 9.70 -6.34 17.36
CA ASN A 17 8.45 -6.89 16.83
C ASN A 17 8.62 -8.35 16.38
N VAL A 18 9.71 -8.66 15.69
CA VAL A 18 9.95 -10.00 15.13
C VAL A 18 10.47 -10.98 16.18
N LYS A 19 11.51 -10.60 16.93
CA LYS A 19 12.23 -11.51 17.84
C LYS A 19 11.63 -11.55 19.24
N ILE A 20 11.16 -10.44 19.78
CA ILE A 20 10.64 -10.37 21.15
C ILE A 20 9.13 -10.63 21.17
N LYS A 21 8.38 -9.96 20.30
CA LYS A 21 6.91 -10.06 20.24
C LYS A 21 6.39 -11.14 19.30
N GLY A 22 7.26 -11.82 18.55
CA GLY A 22 6.89 -12.92 17.65
C GLY A 22 5.98 -12.53 16.47
N LYS A 23 5.92 -11.24 16.10
CA LYS A 23 5.13 -10.79 14.94
C LYS A 23 5.82 -11.22 13.64
N PRO A 24 5.05 -11.50 12.57
CA PRO A 24 5.65 -11.81 11.28
C PRO A 24 6.49 -10.63 10.79
N GLY A 25 7.73 -10.91 10.37
CA GLY A 25 8.62 -9.93 9.77
C GLY A 25 8.09 -9.41 8.43
N LEU A 26 8.67 -8.30 7.97
CA LEU A 26 8.34 -7.76 6.66
C LEU A 26 8.79 -8.74 5.58
N LYS A 27 7.86 -9.14 4.71
CA LYS A 27 8.17 -10.02 3.59
C LYS A 27 8.86 -9.20 2.50
N LYS A 28 10.00 -9.68 2.02
CA LYS A 28 10.62 -9.16 0.80
C LYS A 28 9.66 -9.36 -0.37
N THR A 29 9.60 -8.36 -1.23
CA THR A 29 8.82 -8.41 -2.46
C THR A 29 9.52 -9.35 -3.45
N PRO A 30 8.77 -10.17 -4.20
CA PRO A 30 9.38 -11.11 -5.14
C PRO A 30 10.15 -10.40 -6.27
N GLN A 31 9.85 -9.12 -6.53
CA GLN A 31 10.54 -8.29 -7.52
C GLN A 31 11.91 -7.78 -7.04
N SER A 32 12.18 -7.83 -5.73
CA SER A 32 13.40 -7.31 -5.10
C SER A 32 14.67 -8.06 -5.51
N LEU A 33 14.55 -9.35 -5.87
CA LEU A 33 15.66 -10.22 -6.24
C LEU A 33 16.85 -10.14 -5.24
N SER A 34 18.08 -10.25 -5.75
CA SER A 34 19.32 -10.08 -5.00
C SER A 34 19.64 -8.60 -4.79
N CYS A 35 20.45 -8.30 -3.76
CA CYS A 35 20.85 -6.94 -3.42
C CYS A 35 21.71 -6.26 -4.50
N PHE A 36 22.36 -7.04 -5.38
CA PHE A 36 23.23 -6.54 -6.45
C PHE A 36 22.54 -6.48 -7.81
N ASP A 37 21.33 -7.04 -7.91
CA ASP A 37 20.57 -7.04 -9.15
C ASP A 37 19.59 -5.87 -9.15
N GLN A 38 19.35 -5.31 -10.34
CA GLN A 38 18.29 -4.32 -10.49
C GLN A 38 16.92 -4.96 -10.27
N THR A 39 16.03 -4.19 -9.66
CA THR A 39 14.67 -4.65 -9.41
C THR A 39 13.90 -4.91 -10.69
N ILE A 40 13.12 -6.00 -10.69
CA ILE A 40 12.26 -6.33 -11.84
C ILE A 40 11.22 -5.21 -12.01
N PRO A 41 11.08 -4.65 -13.24
CA PRO A 41 10.10 -3.62 -13.49
C PRO A 41 8.69 -4.12 -13.20
N VAL A 42 7.93 -3.30 -12.47
CA VAL A 42 6.54 -3.57 -12.15
C VAL A 42 5.65 -2.99 -13.25
N ALA A 43 4.56 -3.69 -13.59
CA ALA A 43 3.58 -3.23 -14.58
C ALA A 43 3.10 -1.79 -14.28
N PRO A 44 3.02 -0.90 -15.29
CA PRO A 44 2.65 0.51 -15.10
C PRO A 44 1.32 0.73 -14.36
N GLY A 45 0.34 -0.15 -14.56
CA GLY A 45 -0.97 -0.08 -13.89
C GLY A 45 -0.96 -0.43 -12.40
N ARG A 46 0.14 -1.01 -11.86
CA ARG A 46 0.25 -1.37 -10.45
C ARG A 46 0.81 -0.19 -9.65
N ARG A 47 -0.06 0.76 -9.33
CA ARG A 47 0.29 1.96 -8.55
C ARG A 47 0.29 1.69 -7.05
N ALA A 48 1.32 2.16 -6.35
CA ALA A 48 1.40 2.12 -4.89
C ALA A 48 0.24 2.89 -4.25
N GLY A 49 -0.42 2.28 -3.26
CA GLY A 49 -1.54 2.92 -2.56
C GLY A 49 -2.84 3.04 -3.36
N ALA A 50 -2.89 2.58 -4.62
CA ALA A 50 -4.12 2.51 -5.38
C ALA A 50 -5.12 1.55 -4.73
N HIS A 51 -6.39 1.94 -4.74
CA HIS A 51 -7.48 1.06 -4.30
C HIS A 51 -8.04 0.32 -5.51
N VAL A 52 -8.35 -0.96 -5.32
CA VAL A 52 -9.06 -1.74 -6.33
C VAL A 52 -10.54 -1.68 -5.99
N ARG A 53 -11.36 -1.20 -6.93
CA ARG A 53 -12.82 -1.21 -6.77
C ARG A 53 -13.29 -2.63 -6.47
N VAL A 54 -14.05 -2.80 -5.39
CA VAL A 54 -14.64 -4.09 -5.05
C VAL A 54 -15.65 -4.45 -6.13
N LYS A 55 -15.36 -5.48 -6.92
CA LYS A 55 -16.26 -6.03 -7.92
C LYS A 55 -17.00 -7.22 -7.29
N ALA A 56 -18.28 -7.02 -6.96
CA ALA A 56 -19.16 -8.13 -6.58
C ALA A 56 -19.53 -8.93 -7.83
N LYS A 57 -19.59 -10.27 -7.72
CA LYS A 57 -20.09 -11.10 -8.82
C LYS A 57 -21.58 -10.84 -8.99
N SER A 58 -22.08 -10.84 -10.24
CA SER A 58 -23.51 -10.61 -10.52
C SER A 58 -24.45 -11.55 -9.74
N SER A 59 -24.02 -12.79 -9.45
CA SER A 59 -24.79 -13.75 -8.65
C SER A 59 -24.94 -13.39 -7.18
N GLU A 60 -24.00 -12.61 -6.63
CA GLU A 60 -23.94 -12.24 -5.22
C GLU A 60 -24.69 -10.93 -4.94
N VAL A 61 -24.97 -10.14 -5.99
CA VAL A 61 -25.66 -8.86 -5.86
C VAL A 61 -27.16 -9.09 -5.64
N PRO A 62 -27.76 -8.54 -4.57
CA PRO A 62 -29.19 -8.63 -4.35
C PRO A 62 -29.96 -7.78 -5.37
N TYR A 63 -31.19 -8.16 -5.68
CA TYR A 63 -32.09 -7.38 -6.52
C TYR A 63 -33.07 -6.58 -5.67
N TRP A 64 -33.51 -5.43 -6.19
CA TRP A 64 -34.56 -4.61 -5.57
C TRP A 64 -35.94 -5.21 -5.85
N SER A 65 -36.68 -5.55 -4.79
CA SER A 65 -38.03 -6.11 -4.92
C SER A 65 -39.11 -5.01 -4.84
N PRO A 66 -40.29 -5.22 -5.43
CA PRO A 66 -41.42 -4.29 -5.32
C PRO A 66 -41.88 -4.01 -3.88
N ASN A 67 -41.53 -4.90 -2.94
CA ASN A 67 -41.82 -4.74 -1.51
C ASN A 67 -40.82 -3.80 -0.80
N CYS A 68 -40.03 -3.03 -1.55
CA CYS A 68 -39.01 -2.11 -1.06
C CYS A 68 -37.90 -2.77 -0.23
N GLU A 69 -37.54 -4.00 -0.57
CA GLU A 69 -36.48 -4.75 0.10
C GLU A 69 -35.48 -5.33 -0.89
N TYR A 70 -34.21 -5.34 -0.51
CA TYR A 70 -33.17 -6.08 -1.24
C TYR A 70 -33.25 -7.57 -0.92
N ARG A 71 -33.29 -8.41 -1.98
CA ARG A 71 -33.41 -9.86 -1.85
C ARG A 71 -32.38 -10.56 -2.74
N HIS A 72 -31.84 -11.68 -2.27
CA HIS A 72 -31.02 -12.53 -3.12
C HIS A 72 -31.91 -13.47 -3.94
N LYS A 73 -31.46 -13.79 -5.16
CA LYS A 73 -32.09 -14.83 -5.96
C LYS A 73 -31.88 -16.17 -5.26
N VAL A 74 -32.93 -16.99 -5.18
CA VAL A 74 -32.81 -18.37 -4.68
C VAL A 74 -31.88 -19.17 -5.57
N ALA A 75 -31.10 -20.07 -4.95
CA ALA A 75 -30.23 -20.95 -5.71
C ALA A 75 -31.05 -21.78 -6.71
N ARG A 76 -30.55 -21.92 -7.94
CA ARG A 76 -31.18 -22.76 -8.95
C ARG A 76 -31.15 -24.21 -8.47
N LYS A 77 -32.31 -24.87 -8.48
CA LYS A 77 -32.42 -26.31 -8.18
C LYS A 77 -31.84 -27.12 -9.33
N PHE A 78 -31.02 -28.12 -9.04
CA PHE A 78 -30.51 -29.05 -10.03
C PHE A 78 -31.38 -30.30 -10.10
N PRO A 79 -31.37 -31.07 -11.21
CA PRO A 79 -32.12 -32.34 -11.31
C PRO A 79 -31.78 -33.36 -10.21
N LYS A 80 -30.58 -33.25 -9.62
CA LYS A 80 -30.13 -34.05 -8.48
C LYS A 80 -30.82 -33.66 -7.16
N ASP A 81 -31.39 -32.47 -7.07
CA ASP A 81 -32.09 -31.93 -5.89
C ASP A 81 -33.60 -32.27 -5.91
N TYR A 82 -33.94 -33.51 -6.23
CA TYR A 82 -35.34 -33.96 -6.25
C TYR A 82 -35.86 -34.20 -4.83
N THR A 83 -37.16 -33.93 -4.63
CA THR A 83 -37.83 -34.17 -3.35
C THR A 83 -38.00 -35.67 -3.12
N LYS A 84 -37.64 -36.14 -1.93
CA LYS A 84 -37.76 -37.54 -1.50
C LYS A 84 -39.03 -37.75 -0.69
N ARG A 85 -39.43 -39.02 -0.54
CA ARG A 85 -40.53 -39.41 0.35
C ARG A 85 -40.20 -38.96 1.78
N GLY A 86 -41.14 -38.27 2.42
CA GLY A 86 -40.98 -37.74 3.79
C GLY A 86 -40.53 -36.27 3.86
N ASP A 87 -40.04 -35.68 2.77
CA ASP A 87 -39.59 -34.27 2.77
C ASP A 87 -40.73 -33.28 3.02
N GLY A 88 -41.98 -33.63 2.72
CA GLY A 88 -43.14 -32.78 2.98
C GLY A 88 -43.34 -32.44 4.46
N ALA A 89 -43.09 -33.40 5.37
CA ALA A 89 -43.15 -33.14 6.81
C ALA A 89 -42.01 -32.23 7.26
N ARG A 90 -40.82 -32.41 6.67
CA ARG A 90 -39.60 -31.66 6.97
C ARG A 90 -39.61 -30.23 6.41
N ILE A 91 -40.35 -29.98 5.34
CA ILE A 91 -40.63 -28.63 4.83
C ILE A 91 -41.58 -27.91 5.79
N LYS A 92 -42.63 -28.60 6.28
CA LYS A 92 -43.57 -28.03 7.25
C LYS A 92 -42.92 -27.70 8.59
N SER A 93 -41.98 -28.53 9.06
CA SER A 93 -41.18 -28.25 10.26
C SER A 93 -40.08 -27.21 10.04
N GLY A 94 -39.85 -26.77 8.79
CA GLY A 94 -38.82 -25.78 8.44
C GLY A 94 -37.39 -26.33 8.36
N GLU A 95 -37.17 -27.62 8.60
CA GLU A 95 -35.85 -28.27 8.55
C GLU A 95 -35.18 -28.17 7.17
N LEU A 96 -35.98 -28.18 6.10
CA LEU A 96 -35.49 -28.08 4.72
C LEU A 96 -35.48 -26.63 4.18
N HIS A 97 -35.79 -25.65 5.02
CA HIS A 97 -35.78 -24.24 4.62
C HIS A 97 -34.36 -23.69 4.66
N LYS A 98 -33.78 -23.39 3.49
CA LYS A 98 -32.48 -22.69 3.43
C LYS A 98 -32.70 -21.22 3.79
N ILE A 99 -32.04 -20.77 4.86
CA ILE A 99 -32.01 -19.35 5.23
C ILE A 99 -31.25 -18.60 4.14
N VAL A 100 -31.93 -17.67 3.47
CA VAL A 100 -31.29 -16.77 2.51
C VAL A 100 -30.56 -15.69 3.31
N PRO A 101 -29.27 -15.40 3.02
CA PRO A 101 -28.56 -14.34 3.71
C PRO A 101 -29.29 -13.00 3.54
N LYS A 102 -29.26 -12.17 4.59
CA LYS A 102 -29.76 -10.80 4.50
C LYS A 102 -28.90 -10.01 3.51
N ALA A 103 -29.55 -9.20 2.68
CA ALA A 103 -28.85 -8.34 1.75
C ALA A 103 -28.11 -7.23 2.51
N GLU A 104 -26.79 -7.34 2.57
CA GLU A 104 -25.90 -6.37 3.18
C GLU A 104 -24.89 -5.87 2.13
N PRO A 105 -24.44 -4.60 2.24
CA PRO A 105 -23.44 -4.09 1.32
C PRO A 105 -22.13 -4.88 1.45
N PRO A 106 -21.40 -5.12 0.34
CA PRO A 106 -20.11 -5.78 0.41
C PRO A 106 -19.12 -4.93 1.22
N LEU A 107 -18.17 -5.61 1.87
CA LEU A 107 -17.11 -4.94 2.61
C LEU A 107 -16.28 -4.07 1.66
N ALA A 108 -16.31 -2.74 1.85
CA ALA A 108 -15.56 -1.78 1.04
C ALA A 108 -14.04 -1.94 1.16
N GLY A 109 -13.56 -2.58 2.23
CA GLY A 109 -12.13 -2.89 2.40
C GLY A 109 -11.23 -1.68 2.68
N ALA A 110 -11.78 -0.57 3.18
CA ALA A 110 -11.05 0.68 3.39
C ALA A 110 -9.81 0.54 4.32
N PHE A 111 -9.92 -0.28 5.37
CA PHE A 111 -8.83 -0.53 6.33
C PHE A 111 -7.87 -1.65 5.91
N LYS A 112 -8.11 -2.29 4.76
CA LYS A 112 -7.21 -3.33 4.25
C LYS A 112 -5.90 -2.68 3.83
N LYS A 113 -4.77 -3.27 4.25
CA LYS A 113 -3.44 -2.83 3.81
C LYS A 113 -3.38 -2.88 2.28
N ARG A 114 -3.07 -1.74 1.68
CA ARG A 114 -2.91 -1.61 0.24
C ARG A 114 -1.56 -2.17 -0.21
N ASP A 115 -1.53 -2.57 -1.46
CA ASP A 115 -0.32 -3.05 -2.10
C ASP A 115 0.67 -1.91 -2.31
N ASN A 116 1.96 -2.23 -2.14
CA ASN A 116 3.04 -1.28 -2.33
C ASN A 116 4.19 -2.00 -3.07
N PRO A 117 4.18 -1.96 -4.42
CA PRO A 117 5.26 -2.53 -5.20
C PRO A 117 6.58 -1.78 -4.99
N PRO A 118 7.75 -2.45 -5.15
CA PRO A 118 9.08 -1.86 -4.99
C PRO A 118 9.48 -1.05 -6.24
N ASN A 119 8.61 -0.15 -6.70
CA ASN A 119 8.83 0.69 -7.89
C ASN A 119 9.02 2.16 -7.52
N SER A 120 9.57 2.45 -6.32
CA SER A 120 9.88 3.82 -5.93
C SER A 120 10.96 4.42 -6.80
N LEU A 121 10.88 5.74 -6.99
CA LEU A 121 11.94 6.51 -7.65
C LEU A 121 13.23 6.42 -6.83
N PHE A 122 13.11 6.46 -5.50
CA PHE A 122 14.24 6.31 -4.58
C PHE A 122 15.05 5.04 -4.87
N ARG A 123 14.37 3.90 -4.99
CA ARG A 123 15.02 2.62 -5.23
C ARG A 123 15.79 2.60 -6.54
N LYS A 124 15.19 3.11 -7.62
CA LYS A 124 15.86 3.23 -8.94
C LYS A 124 17.09 4.12 -8.88
N PHE A 125 17.02 5.23 -8.16
CA PHE A 125 18.13 6.18 -8.03
C PHE A 125 19.26 5.63 -7.17
N TYR A 126 18.93 4.86 -6.13
CA TYR A 126 19.90 4.17 -5.32
C TYR A 126 20.62 3.06 -6.10
N GLU A 127 19.86 2.19 -6.79
CA GLU A 127 20.41 1.11 -7.63
C GLU A 127 21.28 1.65 -8.77
N ARG A 128 20.97 2.84 -9.30
CA ARG A 128 21.78 3.53 -10.31
C ARG A 128 23.06 4.19 -9.74
N GLY A 129 23.09 4.50 -8.45
CA GLY A 129 24.22 5.15 -7.78
C GLY A 129 24.24 6.68 -7.88
N ASP A 130 23.11 7.31 -8.23
CA ASP A 130 23.00 8.76 -8.42
C ASP A 130 22.86 9.55 -7.11
N LEU A 131 22.56 8.87 -6.01
CA LEU A 131 22.37 9.51 -4.71
C LEU A 131 23.73 9.78 -4.04
N PRO A 132 24.03 11.02 -3.62
CA PRO A 132 25.30 11.39 -3.00
C PRO A 132 25.36 10.98 -1.52
N LEU A 133 25.06 9.71 -1.22
CA LEU A 133 24.99 9.17 0.13
C LEU A 133 25.73 7.83 0.24
N ALA A 134 26.20 7.53 1.44
CA ALA A 134 26.79 6.25 1.83
C ALA A 134 26.31 5.88 3.24
N VAL A 135 26.18 4.59 3.51
CA VAL A 135 25.88 4.11 4.87
C VAL A 135 27.20 4.03 5.64
N GLU A 136 27.28 4.74 6.75
CA GLU A 136 28.35 4.60 7.73
C GLU A 136 27.88 3.70 8.88
N HIS A 137 28.54 2.55 9.01
CA HIS A 137 28.28 1.60 10.08
C HIS A 137 29.07 2.00 11.34
N SER A 138 28.48 2.85 12.17
CA SER A 138 29.01 3.11 13.51
C SER A 138 28.51 2.04 14.50
N GLY A 139 29.29 1.77 15.56
CA GLY A 139 28.98 0.75 16.55
C GLY A 139 27.73 1.01 17.40
N SER A 140 27.16 2.22 17.34
CA SER A 140 25.95 2.60 18.09
C SER A 140 24.70 2.63 17.21
N LYS A 141 24.73 3.40 16.12
CA LYS A 141 23.66 3.55 15.15
C LYS A 141 24.26 3.71 13.77
N ASN A 142 23.59 3.18 12.76
CA ASN A 142 23.93 3.53 11.38
C ASN A 142 23.68 5.03 11.18
N VAL A 143 24.60 5.70 10.52
CA VAL A 143 24.51 7.11 10.15
C VAL A 143 24.66 7.20 8.63
N ILE A 144 24.05 8.20 8.02
CA ILE A 144 24.28 8.49 6.60
C ILE A 144 25.47 9.43 6.51
N ASN A 145 26.47 9.05 5.73
CA ASN A 145 27.53 9.95 5.32
C ASN A 145 27.18 10.54 3.95
N TRP A 146 27.06 11.86 3.90
CA TRP A 146 26.76 12.59 2.68
C TRP A 146 28.05 12.92 1.93
N LYS A 147 28.12 12.55 0.64
CA LYS A 147 29.27 12.89 -0.21
C LYS A 147 29.34 14.38 -0.55
N VAL A 148 28.19 15.06 -0.50
CA VAL A 148 28.05 16.50 -0.74
C VAL A 148 27.39 17.12 0.48
N GLU A 149 27.80 18.33 0.84
CA GLU A 149 27.22 19.07 1.95
C GLU A 149 25.71 19.29 1.74
N VAL A 150 24.90 18.90 2.74
CA VAL A 150 23.43 18.90 2.66
C VAL A 150 22.86 20.29 2.33
N SER A 151 23.48 21.36 2.83
CA SER A 151 23.09 22.75 2.58
C SER A 151 23.21 23.18 1.10
N LYS A 152 24.06 22.51 0.33
CA LYS A 152 24.32 22.81 -1.09
C LYS A 152 23.55 21.91 -2.05
N LEU A 153 22.78 20.96 -1.52
CA LEU A 153 22.02 20.02 -2.32
C LEU A 153 20.76 20.69 -2.90
N ASP A 154 20.40 20.33 -4.13
CA ASP A 154 19.15 20.81 -4.74
C ASP A 154 17.93 20.08 -4.13
N TYR A 155 17.24 20.76 -3.23
CA TYR A 155 16.06 20.23 -2.56
C TYR A 155 14.89 19.94 -3.51
N HIS A 156 14.75 20.67 -4.62
CA HIS A 156 13.65 20.43 -5.57
C HIS A 156 13.77 19.08 -6.27
N TYR A 157 15.00 18.63 -6.49
CA TYR A 157 15.27 17.35 -7.13
C TYR A 157 15.29 16.19 -6.13
N TYR A 158 16.06 16.32 -5.05
CA TYR A 158 16.32 15.20 -4.15
C TYR A 158 15.21 14.98 -3.12
N LEU A 159 14.63 16.04 -2.56
CA LEU A 159 13.66 15.88 -1.47
C LEU A 159 12.41 15.08 -1.87
N PRO A 160 11.78 15.31 -3.05
CA PRO A 160 10.68 14.48 -3.50
C PRO A 160 11.07 13.01 -3.72
N VAL A 161 12.31 12.73 -4.14
CA VAL A 161 12.81 11.36 -4.32
C VAL A 161 12.92 10.65 -2.97
N PHE A 162 13.45 11.32 -1.95
CA PHE A 162 13.52 10.77 -0.60
C PHE A 162 12.13 10.57 0.04
N PHE A 163 11.19 11.49 -0.19
CA PHE A 163 9.80 11.33 0.26
C PHE A 163 9.12 10.11 -0.38
N ASP A 164 9.34 9.88 -1.68
CA ASP A 164 8.83 8.66 -2.33
C ASP A 164 9.46 7.38 -1.74
N GLY A 165 10.71 7.47 -1.28
CA GLY A 165 11.43 6.39 -0.61
C GLY A 165 10.87 5.99 0.76
N ILE A 166 10.10 6.85 1.46
CA ILE A 166 9.52 6.53 2.78
C ILE A 166 8.57 5.32 2.70
N ARG A 167 7.99 5.07 1.51
CA ARG A 167 7.12 3.91 1.29
C ARG A 167 7.89 2.58 1.32
N GLU A 168 9.21 2.60 1.13
CA GLU A 168 10.03 1.39 1.11
C GLU A 168 9.98 0.66 2.45
N LYS A 169 9.98 -0.68 2.36
CA LYS A 169 9.85 -1.58 3.50
C LYS A 169 11.06 -2.48 3.70
N GLU A 170 11.95 -2.49 2.72
CA GLU A 170 13.12 -3.36 2.70
C GLU A 170 14.35 -2.58 3.17
N GLU A 171 15.20 -3.24 3.95
CA GLU A 171 16.54 -2.75 4.23
C GLU A 171 17.45 -3.09 3.02
N PRO A 172 18.33 -2.17 2.58
CA PRO A 172 18.74 -0.91 3.24
C PRO A 172 17.89 0.34 2.88
N TYR A 173 16.99 0.26 1.91
CA TYR A 173 16.30 1.41 1.32
C TYR A 173 15.49 2.23 2.33
N ARG A 174 14.73 1.58 3.21
CA ARG A 174 13.87 2.27 4.17
C ARG A 174 14.65 3.16 5.13
N PHE A 175 15.75 2.65 5.66
CA PHE A 175 16.61 3.39 6.59
C PHE A 175 17.17 4.63 5.90
N LEU A 176 17.70 4.45 4.69
CA LEU A 176 18.29 5.53 3.92
C LEU A 176 17.28 6.62 3.55
N ALA A 177 16.06 6.24 3.17
CA ALA A 177 15.02 7.19 2.84
C ALA A 177 14.61 8.04 4.04
N VAL A 178 14.32 7.40 5.19
CA VAL A 178 13.85 8.12 6.39
C VAL A 178 14.96 9.03 6.94
N LYS A 179 16.19 8.51 7.09
CA LYS A 179 17.32 9.32 7.54
C LYS A 179 17.61 10.48 6.59
N GLY A 180 17.57 10.22 5.29
CA GLY A 180 17.81 11.26 4.28
C GLY A 180 16.80 12.40 4.37
N VAL A 181 15.53 12.10 4.60
CA VAL A 181 14.50 13.13 4.84
C VAL A 181 14.74 13.89 6.13
N GLU A 182 15.11 13.21 7.22
CA GLU A 182 15.43 13.88 8.50
C GLU A 182 16.57 14.89 8.33
N ASP A 183 17.68 14.47 7.71
CA ASP A 183 18.86 15.33 7.51
C ASP A 183 18.54 16.52 6.59
N LEU A 184 17.79 16.29 5.51
CA LEU A 184 17.38 17.34 4.59
C LEU A 184 16.43 18.34 5.25
N LEU A 185 15.43 17.87 6.00
CA LEU A 185 14.49 18.75 6.69
C LEU A 185 15.16 19.53 7.81
N GLN A 186 16.17 18.96 8.48
CA GLN A 186 16.92 19.64 9.52
C GLN A 186 17.82 20.76 8.97
N ALA A 187 18.35 20.59 7.75
CA ALA A 187 19.15 21.62 7.06
C ALA A 187 18.28 22.65 6.31
N CYS A 188 17.02 22.35 6.04
CA CYS A 188 16.12 23.22 5.28
C CYS A 188 15.67 24.45 6.10
N THR A 189 15.70 25.63 5.48
CA THR A 189 15.10 26.85 6.05
C THR A 189 13.60 26.93 5.72
N LEU A 190 12.80 27.60 6.58
CA LEU A 190 11.32 27.65 6.46
C LEU A 190 10.80 28.18 5.11
N HIS A 191 11.56 29.05 4.44
CA HIS A 191 11.16 29.61 3.15
C HIS A 191 11.20 28.59 2.01
N LEU A 192 12.20 27.70 2.01
CA LEU A 192 12.31 26.63 1.02
C LEU A 192 11.19 25.59 1.19
N PHE A 193 10.79 25.35 2.45
CA PHE A 193 9.74 24.39 2.77
C PHE A 193 8.41 24.70 2.09
N LEU A 194 7.97 25.96 2.05
CA LEU A 194 6.70 26.33 1.39
C LEU A 194 6.71 26.02 -0.11
N SER A 195 7.80 26.34 -0.80
CA SER A 195 7.92 26.12 -2.25
C SER A 195 7.88 24.63 -2.60
N ILE A 196 8.47 23.78 -1.76
CA ILE A 196 8.56 22.35 -2.01
C ILE A 196 7.30 21.62 -1.51
N TYR A 197 6.68 22.09 -0.43
CA TYR A 197 5.41 21.57 0.06
C TYR A 197 4.31 21.69 -1.00
N LEU A 198 4.28 22.82 -1.73
CA LEU A 198 3.41 22.98 -2.89
C LEU A 198 3.69 21.89 -3.94
N GLN A 199 4.95 21.65 -4.34
CA GLN A 199 5.27 20.58 -5.30
C GLN A 199 4.91 19.16 -4.80
N ALA A 200 5.18 18.84 -3.53
CA ALA A 200 4.89 17.53 -2.96
C ALA A 200 3.37 17.26 -2.87
N VAL A 201 2.59 18.29 -2.51
CA VAL A 201 1.13 18.21 -2.45
C VAL A 201 0.52 18.21 -3.86
N PHE A 202 0.93 19.12 -4.76
CA PHE A 202 0.40 19.18 -6.14
C PHE A 202 0.69 17.91 -6.94
N ARG A 203 1.89 17.31 -6.80
CA ARG A 203 2.19 16.03 -7.45
C ARG A 203 1.36 14.86 -6.89
N SER A 204 0.79 14.99 -5.70
CA SER A 204 -0.21 14.03 -5.20
C SER A 204 -1.59 14.23 -5.84
N TYR A 205 -1.92 15.45 -6.27
CA TYR A 205 -3.19 15.83 -6.91
C TYR A 205 -3.22 15.59 -8.43
N GLU A 206 -2.14 15.85 -9.17
CA GLU A 206 -2.10 15.61 -10.63
C GLU A 206 -2.25 14.12 -11.00
N ILE A 207 -1.72 13.21 -10.17
CA ILE A 207 -1.91 11.76 -10.35
C ILE A 207 -3.35 11.33 -9.95
N GLY A 208 -4.18 12.25 -9.44
CA GLY A 208 -5.62 12.06 -9.31
C GLY A 208 -6.39 12.44 -10.57
N CYS A 209 -5.90 13.42 -11.33
CA CYS A 209 -6.64 14.06 -12.43
C CYS A 209 -6.44 13.36 -13.78
N GLU A 210 -5.28 12.76 -14.07
CA GLU A 210 -5.06 11.99 -15.32
C GLU A 210 -5.93 10.73 -15.43
N LEU A 211 -6.50 10.23 -14.32
CA LEU A 211 -7.40 9.06 -14.34
C LEU A 211 -8.87 9.42 -14.62
N GLU A 212 -9.27 10.69 -14.49
CA GLU A 212 -10.61 11.13 -14.91
C GLU A 212 -10.63 11.44 -16.41
N TYR A 213 -9.54 11.96 -16.99
CA TYR A 213 -9.50 12.36 -18.39
C TYR A 213 -9.46 11.18 -19.39
N LEU A 214 -8.92 10.02 -19.00
CA LEU A 214 -8.93 8.82 -19.85
C LEU A 214 -10.16 7.92 -19.67
N ALA A 215 -11.01 8.21 -18.68
CA ALA A 215 -12.27 7.48 -18.47
C ALA A 215 -13.45 8.06 -19.27
N GLU A 216 -13.33 9.28 -19.79
CA GLU A 216 -14.37 9.95 -20.58
C GLU A 216 -14.18 9.82 -22.11
N TYR A 217 -13.08 9.21 -22.59
CA TYR A 217 -12.82 9.02 -24.04
C TYR A 217 -13.05 7.60 -24.57
N GLU A 218 -13.61 6.69 -23.76
CA GLU A 218 -14.17 5.41 -24.21
C GLU A 218 -15.62 5.25 -23.72
N LEU A 219 -16.52 6.14 -24.17
CA LEU A 219 -17.97 5.91 -24.25
C LEU A 219 -18.52 6.48 -25.56
#